data_AF-J9QUZ4-F1
#
_entry.id   AF-J9QUZ4-F1
#
_cell.length_a   1.000
_cell.length_b   1.000
_cell.length_c   1.000
_cell.angle_alpha   90.00
_cell.angle_beta   90.00
_cell.angle_gamma   90.00
#
_symmetry.space_group_name_H-M   'P 1'
#
loop_
_entity.id
_entity.type
_entity.pdbx_description
1 polymer ?
#
loop_
_entity_poly.entity_id
_entity_poly.type
_entity_poly.pdbx_seq_one_letter_code
_entity_poly.pdbx_strand_id
1 'polypeptide(L)'
;SGAPLCHSCGEQVGHDANGDLFVACHECNYHMCKSCFEYEIKEGRKVCLRCGSPYDENLLDDIEKKGSGNQSTMASHLNNSQ
;
A
#
# COMPACT_ATOMS: atom_id res chain seq x y z
N SER A 1 -19.03 -11.97 -11.40
CA SER A 1 -17.67 -11.46 -11.71
C SER A 1 -16.92 -11.31 -10.41
N GLY A 2 -15.78 -11.98 -10.23
CA GLY A 2 -14.97 -11.86 -9.02
C GLY A 2 -14.14 -10.57 -9.04
N ALA A 3 -13.84 -10.00 -7.86
CA ALA A 3 -12.93 -8.87 -7.78
C ALA A 3 -11.51 -9.30 -8.24
N PRO A 4 -10.77 -8.40 -8.92
CA PRO A 4 -9.45 -8.70 -9.47
C PRO A 4 -8.45 -9.05 -8.37
N LEU A 5 -7.44 -9.83 -8.75
CA LEU A 5 -6.36 -10.24 -7.87
C LEU A 5 -5.17 -9.28 -8.00
N CYS A 6 -4.52 -9.01 -6.87
CA CYS A 6 -3.28 -8.26 -6.80
C CYS A 6 -2.18 -9.02 -7.55
N HIS A 7 -1.49 -8.33 -8.46
CA HIS A 7 -0.40 -8.95 -9.21
C HIS A 7 0.81 -9.36 -8.36
N SER A 8 1.01 -8.74 -7.19
CA SER A 8 2.17 -9.01 -6.33
C SER A 8 1.92 -10.16 -5.34
N CYS A 9 0.76 -10.20 -4.68
CA CYS A 9 0.47 -11.21 -3.65
C CYS A 9 -0.58 -12.26 -4.07
N GLY A 10 -1.31 -12.04 -5.17
CA GLY A 10 -2.39 -12.94 -5.62
C GLY A 10 -3.69 -12.84 -4.81
N GLU A 11 -3.74 -12.01 -3.77
CA GLU A 11 -4.96 -11.78 -2.98
C GLU A 11 -5.94 -10.86 -3.70
N GLN A 12 -7.21 -10.90 -3.31
CA GLN A 12 -8.24 -10.05 -3.89
C GLN A 12 -8.00 -8.58 -3.55
N VAL A 13 -8.10 -7.71 -4.55
CA VAL A 13 -7.94 -6.26 -4.35
C VAL A 13 -9.15 -5.72 -3.60
N GLY A 14 -8.88 -5.03 -2.49
CA GLY A 14 -9.88 -4.38 -1.67
C GLY A 14 -10.40 -3.07 -2.28
N HIS A 15 -11.38 -2.48 -1.59
CA HIS A 15 -11.95 -1.20 -1.99
C HIS A 15 -11.21 -0.04 -1.29
N ASP A 16 -11.24 1.14 -1.89
CA ASP A 16 -10.74 2.39 -1.33
C ASP A 16 -11.72 2.99 -0.31
N ALA A 17 -11.43 4.21 0.16
CA ALA A 17 -12.26 4.90 1.16
C ALA A 17 -13.66 5.28 0.65
N ASN A 18 -13.86 5.35 -0.67
CA ASN A 18 -15.14 5.65 -1.31
C ASN A 18 -15.96 4.36 -1.56
N GLY A 19 -15.36 3.19 -1.36
CA GLY A 19 -15.96 1.91 -1.66
C GLY A 19 -15.76 1.48 -3.11
N ASP A 20 -14.94 2.21 -3.88
CA ASP A 20 -14.54 1.86 -5.24
C ASP A 20 -13.36 0.89 -5.22
N LEU A 21 -13.23 0.06 -6.25
CA LEU A 21 -12.11 -0.86 -6.32
C LEU A 21 -10.79 -0.08 -6.43
N PHE A 22 -9.82 -0.37 -5.57
CA PHE A 22 -8.52 0.28 -5.64
C PHE A 22 -7.77 -0.11 -6.94
N VAL A 23 -7.29 0.89 -7.67
CA VAL A 23 -6.49 0.71 -8.88
C VAL A 23 -5.16 1.42 -8.70
N ALA A 24 -4.05 0.67 -8.72
CA ALA A 24 -2.73 1.24 -8.49
C ALA A 24 -2.24 2.10 -9.68
N CYS A 25 -2.67 1.77 -10.91
CA CYS A 25 -2.35 2.57 -12.08
C CYS A 25 -3.55 2.63 -13.02
N HIS A 26 -4.12 3.83 -13.17
CA HIS A 26 -5.27 4.10 -14.04
C HIS A 26 -4.91 4.07 -15.53
N GLU A 27 -3.64 4.25 -15.90
CA GLU A 27 -3.18 4.22 -17.31
C GLU A 27 -3.35 2.85 -17.96
N CYS A 28 -3.02 1.79 -17.23
CA CYS A 28 -3.07 0.41 -17.75
C CYS A 28 -4.00 -0.51 -16.94
N ASN A 29 -4.83 0.07 -16.07
CA ASN A 29 -5.72 -0.63 -15.13
C ASN A 29 -4.98 -1.73 -14.37
N TYR A 30 -3.80 -1.40 -13.82
CA TYR A 30 -2.99 -2.35 -13.09
C TYR A 30 -3.53 -2.54 -11.67
N HIS A 31 -3.88 -3.80 -11.38
CA HIS A 31 -4.45 -4.20 -10.10
C HIS A 31 -3.34 -4.64 -9.14
N MET A 32 -3.22 -3.91 -8.04
CA MET A 32 -2.35 -4.22 -6.92
C MET A 32 -3.08 -3.81 -5.65
N CYS A 33 -3.05 -4.60 -4.58
CA CYS A 33 -3.71 -4.21 -3.33
C CYS A 33 -2.96 -3.05 -2.66
N LYS A 34 -3.66 -2.30 -1.81
CA LYS A 34 -3.12 -1.11 -1.15
C LYS A 34 -1.84 -1.41 -0.34
N SER A 35 -1.78 -2.54 0.36
CA SER A 35 -0.61 -2.94 1.14
C SER A 35 0.63 -3.19 0.26
N CYS A 36 0.47 -3.89 -0.87
CA CYS A 36 1.56 -4.07 -1.83
C CYS A 36 1.96 -2.74 -2.47
N PHE A 37 1.00 -1.89 -2.81
CA PHE A 37 1.29 -0.57 -3.37
C PHE A 37 2.10 0.29 -2.39
N GLU A 38 1.67 0.37 -1.13
CA GLU A 38 2.40 1.05 -0.05
C GLU A 38 3.82 0.53 0.14
N TYR A 39 4.00 -0.79 0.03
CA TYR A 39 5.32 -1.40 0.11
C TYR A 39 6.23 -0.95 -1.04
N GLU A 40 5.75 -1.01 -2.30
CA GLU A 40 6.53 -0.55 -3.45
C GLU A 40 6.93 0.93 -3.34
N ILE A 41 6.03 1.79 -2.86
CA ILE A 41 6.34 3.21 -2.64
C ILE A 41 7.42 3.39 -1.57
N LYS A 42 7.33 2.64 -0.46
CA LYS A 42 8.33 2.67 0.63
C LYS A 42 9.70 2.16 0.18
N GLU A 43 9.74 1.21 -0.75
CA GLU A 43 10.97 0.73 -1.41
C GLU A 43 11.50 1.72 -2.48
N GLY A 44 10.84 2.88 -2.65
CA GLY A 44 11.26 3.94 -3.57
C GLY A 44 10.74 3.78 -5.00
N ARG A 45 9.87 2.81 -5.27
CA ARG A 45 9.30 2.59 -6.60
C ARG A 45 8.04 3.43 -6.81
N LYS A 46 8.21 4.61 -7.40
CA LYS A 46 7.12 5.55 -7.72
C LYS A 46 6.54 5.41 -9.15
N VAL A 47 6.71 4.24 -9.78
CA VAL A 47 6.24 3.95 -11.16
C VAL A 47 5.52 2.60 -11.24
N CYS A 48 4.58 2.49 -12.18
CA CYS A 48 3.80 1.28 -12.44
C CYS A 48 4.68 0.09 -12.85
N LEU A 49 4.52 -1.04 -12.16
CA LEU A 49 5.23 -2.30 -12.48
C LEU A 49 4.91 -2.88 -13.85
N ARG A 50 3.79 -2.48 -14.47
CA ARG A 50 3.38 -2.96 -15.80
C ARG A 50 3.82 -2.03 -16.93
N CYS A 51 3.46 -0.76 -16.86
CA CYS A 51 3.65 0.18 -17.97
C CYS A 51 4.75 1.22 -17.74
N GLY A 52 5.30 1.33 -16.53
CA GLY A 52 6.33 2.31 -16.19
C GLY A 52 5.84 3.74 -16.05
N SER A 53 4.54 4.01 -16.23
CA SER A 53 3.96 5.33 -15.95
C SER A 53 4.12 5.69 -14.48
N PRO A 54 4.39 6.97 -14.14
CA PRO A 54 4.42 7.41 -12.75
C PRO A 54 3.05 7.18 -12.08
N TYR A 55 3.07 6.88 -10.78
CA TYR A 55 1.85 6.84 -9.99
C TYR A 55 1.33 8.24 -9.70
N ASP A 56 0.03 8.37 -9.44
CA ASP A 56 -0.61 9.64 -9.10
C ASP A 56 -0.02 10.18 -7.78
N GLU A 57 0.33 11.47 -7.75
CA GLU A 57 0.93 12.11 -6.57
C GLU A 57 0.01 12.07 -5.35
N ASN A 58 -1.31 12.16 -5.54
CA ASN A 58 -2.28 12.08 -4.44
C ASN A 58 -2.21 10.71 -3.73
N LEU A 59 -1.96 9.64 -4.50
CA LEU A 59 -1.82 8.29 -3.95
C LEU A 59 -0.53 8.15 -3.13
N LEU A 60 0.51 8.93 -3.43
CA LEU A 60 1.77 8.95 -2.71
C LEU A 60 1.64 9.70 -1.38
N ASP A 61 0.96 10.85 -1.39
CA ASP A 61 0.74 11.69 -0.20
C ASP A 61 -0.02 10.94 0.91
N ASP A 62 -1.04 10.17 0.55
CA ASP A 62 -1.81 9.34 1.48
C ASP A 62 -0.94 8.30 2.20
N ILE A 63 0.08 7.79 1.52
CA ILE A 63 0.96 6.73 2.04
C ILE A 63 2.04 7.33 2.94
N GLU A 64 2.64 8.44 2.53
CA GLU A 64 3.63 9.15 3.33
C GLU A 64 2.99 9.65 4.64
N LYS A 65 1.73 10.11 4.60
CA LYS A 65 0.96 10.48 5.80
C LYS A 65 0.70 9.28 6.74
N LYS A 66 0.54 8.07 6.21
CA LYS A 66 0.37 6.83 7.00
C LYS A 66 1.70 6.27 7.53
N GLY A 67 2.83 6.63 6.93
CA GLY A 67 4.17 6.28 7.40
C GLY A 67 4.59 6.96 8.71
N SER A 68 3.92 8.06 9.09
CA SER A 68 4.13 8.76 10.36
C SER A 68 3.36 8.12 11.54
N GLY A 69 3.05 6.83 11.44
CA GLY A 69 2.63 5.97 12.55
C GLY A 69 3.84 5.22 13.06
N ASN A 70 4.63 5.88 13.90
CA ASN A 70 5.61 5.29 14.79
C ASN A 70 5.12 3.94 15.39
N GLN A 71 5.56 2.82 14.82
CA GLN A 71 5.51 1.53 15.51
C GLN A 71 6.60 1.52 16.59
N SER A 72 6.36 2.30 17.64
CA SER A 72 7.11 2.19 18.90
C SER A 72 6.63 0.94 19.62
N THR A 73 7.10 -0.24 19.22
CA THR A 73 7.09 -1.41 20.11
C THR A 73 8.12 -1.19 21.20
N MET A 74 7.76 -0.43 22.23
CA MET A 74 8.48 -0.44 23.51
C MET A 74 8.07 -1.71 24.26
N ALA A 75 8.67 -2.84 23.91
CA ALA A 75 8.64 -4.03 24.75
C ALA A 75 9.71 -3.88 25.85
N SER A 76 9.41 -3.09 26.88
CA SER A 76 10.22 -2.97 28.09
C SER A 76 9.36 -3.22 29.33
N HIS A 77 8.96 -4.47 29.53
CA HIS A 77 8.58 -4.94 30.86
C HIS A 77 9.62 -5.96 31.34
N LEU A 78 10.83 -5.46 31.61
CA LEU A 78 11.77 -6.07 32.55
C LEU A 78 12.05 -5.04 33.63
N ASN A 79 11.41 -5.23 34.79
CA ASN A 79 12.01 -5.15 36.12
C ASN A 79 10.87 -5.07 37.14
N ASN A 80 10.64 -6.16 37.86
CA ASN A 80 10.28 -6.00 39.26
C ASN A 80 11.09 -7.00 40.08
N SER A 81 12.22 -6.53 40.59
CA SER A 81 12.89 -7.11 41.73
C SER A 81 12.50 -6.30 42.96
N GLN A 82 11.64 -6.86 43.82
CA GLN A 82 11.83 -6.93 45.27
C GLN A 82 10.85 -7.91 45.90
#